data_AF-A0A1C1CD91-F1
#
_entry.id   AF-A0A1C1CD91-F1
#
_cell.length_a   1.000
_cell.length_b   1.000
_cell.length_c   1.000
_cell.angle_alpha   90.00
_cell.angle_beta   90.00
_cell.angle_gamma   90.00
#
_symmetry.space_group_name_H-M   'P 1'
#
loop_
_entity.id
_entity.type
_entity.pdbx_description
1 polymer ?
#
loop_
_entity_poly.entity_id
_entity_poly.type
_entity_poly.pdbx_seq_one_letter_code
_entity_poly.pdbx_strand_id
1 'polypeptide(L)'
;MSVMAKITIMSYIGTYYAIGSAWVLTALNYFLIGWFNGYLDHYYTDSFKIYFSIVVVFQALGTVSLAVLRYRVAGRSLIGAFLENLTWLPLLTIFLGGISIHVSQAIACHMLSINMTWGATAKEATRTSFFEEVPTILRRFKFTFLFCFLMVFGMIVLAGVGPLGHLVPHDWQIKDFTAIWPMALVVAFHFLLPLVLNPGLMQFTF
;
A
#
# COMPACT_ATOMS: atom_id res chain seq x y z
N MET A 1 8.24 30.10 -15.17
CA MET A 1 8.66 28.88 -14.45
C MET A 1 9.90 28.31 -15.12
N SER A 2 10.97 28.03 -14.38
CA SER A 2 12.22 27.49 -14.95
C SER A 2 12.04 26.07 -15.48
N VAL A 3 12.89 25.63 -16.41
CA VAL A 3 12.88 24.24 -16.93
C VAL A 3 13.05 23.24 -15.79
N MET A 4 13.96 23.51 -14.84
CA MET A 4 14.16 22.67 -13.65
C MET A 4 12.88 22.52 -12.84
N ALA A 5 12.18 23.62 -12.56
CA ALA A 5 10.95 23.55 -11.80
C ALA A 5 9.87 22.73 -12.56
N LYS A 6 9.79 22.84 -13.89
CA LYS A 6 8.86 22.02 -14.70
C LYS A 6 9.20 20.53 -14.59
N ILE A 7 10.47 20.17 -14.70
CA ILE A 7 10.93 18.77 -14.56
C ILE A 7 10.57 18.24 -13.17
N THR A 8 10.88 18.98 -12.11
CA THR A 8 10.56 18.55 -10.74
C THR A 8 9.06 18.35 -10.52
N ILE A 9 8.21 19.24 -11.06
CA ILE A 9 6.75 19.06 -10.97
C ILE A 9 6.30 17.84 -11.76
N MET A 10 6.81 17.62 -12.97
CA MET A 10 6.46 16.43 -13.75
C MET A 10 6.87 15.13 -13.04
N SER A 11 8.07 15.08 -12.47
CA SER A 11 8.54 13.94 -11.67
C SER A 11 7.64 13.70 -10.47
N TYR A 12 7.27 14.76 -9.74
CA TYR A 12 6.38 14.67 -8.59
C TYR A 12 4.99 14.14 -8.97
N ILE A 13 4.38 14.65 -10.04
CA ILE A 13 3.12 14.13 -10.58
C ILE A 13 3.27 12.65 -10.96
N GLY A 14 4.39 12.27 -11.60
CA GLY A 14 4.71 10.89 -11.96
C GLY A 14 4.70 9.93 -10.76
N THR A 15 5.13 10.38 -9.58
CA THR A 15 5.07 9.54 -8.36
C THR A 15 3.64 9.21 -7.95
N TYR A 16 2.67 10.13 -8.14
CA TYR A 16 1.26 9.85 -7.86
C TYR A 16 0.67 8.83 -8.84
N TYR A 17 1.05 8.90 -10.12
CA TYR A 17 0.64 7.88 -11.10
C TYR A 17 1.23 6.50 -10.76
N ALA A 18 2.50 6.45 -10.34
CA ALA A 18 3.12 5.21 -9.88
C ALA A 18 2.39 4.63 -8.64
N ILE A 19 2.10 5.47 -7.64
CA ILE A 19 1.34 5.07 -6.46
C ILE A 19 -0.07 4.60 -6.86
N GLY A 20 -0.80 5.37 -7.65
CA GLY A 20 -2.18 5.05 -8.04
C GLY A 20 -2.30 3.76 -8.87
N SER A 21 -1.31 3.44 -9.69
CA SER A 21 -1.30 2.22 -10.49
C SER A 21 -0.82 0.98 -9.74
N ALA A 22 -0.18 1.13 -8.57
CA ALA A 22 0.48 0.05 -7.85
C ALA A 22 -0.45 -1.14 -7.55
N TRP A 23 -1.67 -0.90 -7.08
CA TRP A 23 -2.59 -2.00 -6.74
C TRP A 23 -3.06 -2.79 -7.97
N VAL A 24 -3.35 -2.11 -9.08
CA VAL A 24 -3.78 -2.74 -10.33
C VAL A 24 -2.64 -3.55 -10.93
N LEU A 25 -1.45 -2.97 -11.02
CA LEU A 25 -0.27 -3.65 -11.55
C LEU A 25 0.13 -4.85 -10.69
N THR A 26 -0.01 -4.75 -9.37
CA THR A 26 0.25 -5.89 -8.46
C THR A 26 -0.80 -6.98 -8.63
N ALA A 27 -2.08 -6.63 -8.77
CA ALA A 27 -3.14 -7.60 -9.03
C ALA A 27 -2.94 -8.30 -10.38
N LEU A 28 -2.59 -7.57 -11.43
CA LEU A 28 -2.22 -8.15 -12.72
C LEU A 28 -0.99 -9.05 -12.59
N ASN A 29 0.03 -8.64 -11.84
CA ASN A 29 1.22 -9.45 -11.60
C ASN A 29 0.89 -10.77 -10.89
N TYR A 30 -0.03 -10.76 -9.92
CA TYR A 30 -0.47 -11.97 -9.22
C TYR A 30 -0.99 -13.03 -10.21
N PHE A 31 -1.85 -12.64 -11.15
CA PHE A 31 -2.38 -13.56 -12.16
C PHE A 31 -1.35 -13.92 -13.23
N LEU A 32 -0.57 -12.95 -13.71
CA LEU A 32 0.44 -13.17 -14.74
C LEU A 32 1.55 -14.11 -14.27
N ILE A 33 2.16 -13.82 -13.12
CA ILE A 33 3.18 -14.70 -12.54
C ILE A 33 2.53 -16.00 -12.07
N GLY A 34 1.33 -15.96 -11.48
CA GLY A 34 0.68 -17.16 -10.99
C GLY A 34 0.36 -18.22 -12.06
N TRP A 35 -0.01 -17.79 -13.28
CA TRP A 35 -0.38 -18.73 -14.35
C TRP A 35 0.66 -18.87 -15.46
N PHE A 36 1.50 -17.86 -15.67
CA PHE A 36 2.47 -17.84 -16.77
C PHE A 36 3.91 -17.75 -16.28
N ASN A 37 4.19 -18.19 -15.04
CA ASN A 37 5.55 -18.21 -14.52
C ASN A 37 6.48 -18.99 -15.48
N GLY A 38 7.57 -18.36 -15.93
CA GLY A 38 8.50 -18.93 -16.90
C GLY A 38 8.10 -18.82 -18.38
N TYR A 39 6.85 -18.48 -18.70
CA TYR A 39 6.39 -18.17 -20.06
C TYR A 39 6.40 -16.66 -20.36
N LEU A 40 6.52 -15.83 -19.33
CA LEU A 40 6.66 -14.39 -19.47
C LEU A 40 8.04 -14.05 -20.06
N ASP A 41 8.06 -13.02 -20.89
CA ASP A 41 9.28 -12.54 -21.56
C ASP A 41 10.36 -12.14 -20.55
N HIS A 42 11.62 -12.22 -20.96
CA HIS A 42 12.78 -11.93 -20.12
C HIS A 42 12.78 -10.49 -19.58
N TYR A 43 12.14 -9.56 -20.28
CA TYR A 43 11.98 -8.17 -19.84
C TYR A 43 10.93 -7.99 -18.74
N TYR A 44 10.09 -8.99 -18.47
CA TYR A 44 9.09 -8.91 -17.42
C TYR A 44 9.75 -9.08 -16.04
N THR A 45 9.77 -8.00 -15.27
CA THR A 45 10.24 -8.05 -13.87
C THR A 45 9.04 -8.28 -12.96
N ASP A 46 9.09 -9.36 -12.18
CA ASP A 46 8.03 -9.68 -11.22
C ASP A 46 7.97 -8.65 -10.07
N SER A 47 6.77 -8.50 -9.49
CA SER A 47 6.54 -7.51 -8.44
C SER A 47 7.32 -7.84 -7.17
N PHE A 48 7.71 -9.11 -6.93
CA PHE A 48 8.51 -9.48 -5.78
C PHE A 48 9.93 -8.91 -5.87
N LYS A 49 10.60 -9.04 -7.03
CA LYS A 49 11.92 -8.41 -7.25
C LYS A 49 11.85 -6.90 -7.07
N ILE A 50 10.84 -6.24 -7.67
CA ILE A 50 10.64 -4.79 -7.53
C ILE A 50 10.45 -4.40 -6.06
N TYR A 51 9.57 -5.12 -5.35
CA TYR A 51 9.32 -4.92 -3.94
C TYR A 51 10.60 -5.06 -3.11
N PHE A 52 11.36 -6.14 -3.33
CA PHE A 52 12.59 -6.41 -2.59
C PHE A 52 13.61 -5.29 -2.79
N SER A 53 13.82 -4.84 -4.03
CA SER A 53 14.70 -3.71 -4.34
C SER A 53 14.24 -2.43 -3.64
N ILE A 54 12.94 -2.11 -3.67
CA ILE A 54 12.39 -0.90 -3.05
C ILE A 54 12.57 -0.93 -1.52
N VAL A 55 12.32 -2.07 -0.87
CA VAL A 55 12.49 -2.20 0.59
C VAL A 55 13.95 -2.04 0.99
N VAL A 56 14.88 -2.69 0.29
CA VAL A 56 16.31 -2.57 0.60
C VAL A 56 16.81 -1.14 0.39
N VAL A 57 16.45 -0.51 -0.72
CA VAL A 57 16.97 0.83 -1.04
C VAL A 57 16.27 1.92 -0.24
N PHE A 58 14.94 2.01 -0.30
CA PHE A 58 14.24 3.14 0.28
C PHE A 58 14.01 2.98 1.78
N GLN A 59 13.69 1.77 2.25
CA GLN A 59 13.42 1.56 3.67
C GLN A 59 14.71 1.34 4.46
N ALA A 60 15.54 0.38 4.09
CA ALA A 60 16.74 0.08 4.86
C ALA A 60 17.80 1.20 4.72
N LEU A 61 18.27 1.49 3.50
CA LEU A 61 19.29 2.54 3.31
C LEU A 61 18.75 3.94 3.61
N GLY A 62 17.47 4.21 3.34
CA GLY A 62 16.84 5.48 3.71
C GLY A 62 16.83 5.71 5.23
N THR A 63 16.49 4.69 6.02
CA THR A 63 16.49 4.76 7.49
C THR A 63 17.89 5.01 8.04
N VAL A 64 18.90 4.31 7.51
CA VAL A 64 20.31 4.50 7.89
C VAL A 64 20.79 5.90 7.51
N SER A 65 20.51 6.34 6.28
CA SER A 65 20.94 7.66 5.79
C SER A 65 20.32 8.79 6.60
N LEU A 66 19.02 8.69 6.95
CA LEU A 66 18.36 9.68 7.80
C LEU A 66 18.93 9.70 9.22
N ALA A 67 19.34 8.55 9.77
CA ALA A 67 19.99 8.49 11.07
C ALA A 67 21.36 9.20 11.04
N VAL A 68 22.15 8.96 9.98
CA VAL A 68 23.43 9.65 9.76
C VAL A 68 23.22 11.16 9.62
N LEU A 69 22.23 11.59 8.85
CA LEU A 69 21.91 13.01 8.68
C LEU A 69 21.58 13.67 10.02
N ARG A 70 20.70 13.05 10.82
CA ARG A 70 20.30 13.55 12.16
C ARG A 70 21.48 13.58 13.14
N TYR A 71 22.36 12.59 13.07
CA TYR A 71 23.60 12.59 13.84
C TYR A 71 24.51 13.77 13.48
N ARG A 72 24.66 14.06 12.18
CA ARG A 72 25.57 15.10 11.68
C ARG A 72 25.05 16.53 11.88
N VAL A 73 23.76 16.75 11.69
CA VAL A 73 23.18 18.11 11.65
C VAL A 73 22.47 18.49 12.94
N ALA A 74 21.77 17.54 13.57
CA ALA A 74 20.91 17.82 14.74
C ALA A 74 21.56 17.45 16.09
N GLY A 75 22.82 16.99 16.09
CA GLY A 75 23.53 16.58 17.31
C GLY A 75 22.89 15.41 18.06
N ARG A 76 22.04 14.62 17.40
CA ARG A 76 21.37 13.43 17.97
C ARG A 76 22.36 12.28 18.02
N SER A 77 22.19 11.31 18.94
CA SER A 77 23.00 10.09 18.90
C SER A 77 22.65 9.25 17.66
N LEU A 78 23.65 8.62 17.03
CA LEU A 78 23.44 7.85 15.79
C LEU A 78 22.47 6.68 16.00
N ILE A 79 22.71 5.88 17.05
CA ILE A 79 21.88 4.72 17.40
C ILE A 79 20.48 5.19 17.84
N GLY A 80 20.39 6.27 18.63
CA GLY A 80 19.10 6.82 19.05
C GLY A 80 18.26 7.30 17.86
N ALA A 81 18.87 8.03 16.93
CA ALA A 81 18.20 8.47 15.70
C ALA A 81 17.79 7.30 14.80
N PHE A 82 18.61 6.24 14.72
CA PHE A 82 18.29 5.03 13.96
C PHE A 82 17.08 4.29 14.54
N LEU A 83 17.08 4.03 15.87
CA LEU A 83 15.96 3.38 16.54
C LEU A 83 14.68 4.23 16.44
N GLU A 84 14.80 5.54 16.58
CA GLU A 84 13.69 6.46 16.36
C GLU A 84 13.13 6.34 14.94
N ASN A 85 13.97 6.32 13.90
CA ASN A 85 13.50 6.13 12.53
C ASN A 85 12.76 4.80 12.34
N LEU A 86 13.22 3.72 12.96
CA LEU A 86 12.56 2.42 12.91
C LEU A 86 11.16 2.44 13.53
N THR A 87 10.90 3.25 14.55
CA THR A 87 9.55 3.36 15.15
C THR A 87 8.52 3.97 14.20
N TRP A 88 8.95 4.87 13.30
CA TRP A 88 8.07 5.51 12.32
C TRP A 88 7.85 4.66 11.06
N LEU A 89 8.74 3.69 10.80
CA LEU A 89 8.74 2.90 9.58
C LEU A 89 7.44 2.09 9.39
N PRO A 90 6.89 1.38 10.39
CA PRO A 90 5.60 0.68 10.23
C PRO A 90 4.46 1.60 9.81
N LEU A 91 4.35 2.78 10.43
CA LEU A 91 3.29 3.74 10.11
C LEU A 91 3.42 4.26 8.67
N LEU A 92 4.64 4.62 8.26
CA LEU A 92 4.93 5.05 6.89
C LEU A 92 4.69 3.93 5.87
N THR A 93 5.03 2.68 6.20
CA THR A 93 4.80 1.52 5.34
C THR A 93 3.30 1.25 5.14
N ILE A 94 2.51 1.26 6.21
CA ILE A 94 1.04 1.06 6.11
C ILE A 94 0.41 2.23 5.34
N PHE A 95 0.84 3.47 5.62
CA PHE A 95 0.32 4.65 4.91
C PHE A 95 0.62 4.58 3.42
N LEU A 96 1.89 4.50 3.02
CA LEU A 96 2.28 4.50 1.61
C LEU A 96 1.80 3.24 0.87
N GLY A 97 1.74 2.09 1.55
CA GLY A 97 1.24 0.85 0.98
C GLY A 97 -0.28 0.82 0.78
N GLY A 98 -1.05 1.56 1.60
CA GLY A 98 -2.52 1.52 1.61
C GLY A 98 -3.20 2.63 0.81
N ILE A 99 -2.49 3.68 0.39
CA ILE A 99 -3.13 4.85 -0.26
C ILE A 99 -3.44 4.65 -1.75
N SER A 100 -2.92 3.62 -2.40
CA SER A 100 -2.95 3.51 -3.86
C SER A 100 -4.36 3.52 -4.47
N ILE A 101 -5.34 2.84 -3.86
CA ILE A 101 -6.74 2.88 -4.34
C ILE A 101 -7.29 4.31 -4.28
N HIS A 102 -7.06 5.04 -3.19
CA HIS A 102 -7.54 6.40 -3.03
C HIS A 102 -6.87 7.38 -4.00
N VAL A 103 -5.57 7.22 -4.22
CA VAL A 103 -4.83 8.00 -5.22
C VAL A 103 -5.35 7.69 -6.63
N SER A 104 -5.62 6.42 -6.94
CA SER A 104 -6.18 6.01 -8.23
C SER A 104 -7.57 6.61 -8.47
N GLN A 105 -8.43 6.67 -7.45
CA GLN A 105 -9.72 7.33 -7.51
C GLN A 105 -9.55 8.83 -7.80
N ALA A 106 -8.64 9.51 -7.09
CA ALA A 106 -8.40 10.93 -7.30
C ALA A 106 -7.92 11.23 -8.74
N ILE A 107 -7.00 10.41 -9.25
CA ILE A 107 -6.50 10.52 -10.63
C ILE A 107 -7.62 10.26 -11.63
N ALA A 108 -8.42 9.21 -11.43
CA ALA A 108 -9.53 8.87 -12.32
C ALA A 108 -10.59 9.99 -12.34
N CYS A 109 -10.97 10.53 -11.18
CA CYS A 109 -11.89 11.67 -11.11
C CYS A 109 -11.33 12.89 -11.84
N HIS A 110 -10.04 13.18 -11.70
CA HIS A 110 -9.40 14.28 -12.42
C HIS A 110 -9.42 14.09 -13.94
N MET A 111 -9.07 12.89 -14.44
CA MET A 111 -9.05 12.58 -15.88
C MET A 111 -10.45 12.56 -16.51
N LEU A 112 -11.45 12.16 -15.75
CA LEU A 112 -12.84 12.10 -16.21
C LEU A 112 -13.65 13.36 -15.89
N SER A 113 -12.99 14.42 -15.40
CA SER A 113 -13.64 15.68 -14.99
C SER A 113 -14.81 15.47 -14.00
N ILE A 114 -14.72 14.47 -13.15
CA ILE A 114 -15.69 14.19 -12.09
C ILE A 114 -15.37 15.10 -10.91
N ASN A 115 -16.34 15.92 -10.51
CA ASN A 115 -16.19 16.80 -9.35
C ASN A 115 -15.97 15.98 -8.07
N MET A 116 -14.76 16.07 -7.53
CA MET A 116 -14.38 15.48 -6.26
C MET A 116 -13.98 16.59 -5.30
N THR A 117 -14.63 16.62 -4.14
CA THR A 117 -14.27 17.54 -3.05
C THR A 117 -13.36 16.85 -2.06
N TRP A 118 -12.27 17.54 -1.70
CA TRP A 118 -11.40 17.10 -0.61
C TRP A 118 -12.00 17.62 0.70
N GLY A 119 -12.42 16.70 1.57
CA GLY A 119 -12.84 17.09 2.92
C GLY A 119 -11.65 17.69 3.67
N ALA A 120 -11.84 18.86 4.28
CA ALA A 120 -10.83 19.43 5.17
C ALA A 120 -10.54 18.42 6.29
N THR A 121 -9.26 18.11 6.52
CA THR A 121 -8.85 17.28 7.66
C THR A 121 -9.45 17.88 8.92
N ALA A 122 -10.37 17.16 9.57
CA ALA A 122 -10.97 17.60 10.82
C ALA A 122 -9.84 17.78 11.84
N LYS A 123 -9.56 19.02 12.22
CA LYS A 123 -8.48 19.34 13.17
C LYS A 123 -8.87 19.06 14.62
N GLU A 124 -10.16 18.87 14.87
CA GLU A 124 -10.69 18.48 16.17
C GLU A 124 -11.15 17.01 16.11
N ALA A 125 -10.45 16.16 16.87
CA ALA A 125 -10.91 14.79 17.10
C ALA A 125 -12.12 14.85 18.03
N THR A 126 -13.31 14.68 17.46
CA THR A 126 -14.50 14.40 18.28
C THR A 126 -14.24 13.10 19.03
N ARG A 127 -14.45 13.09 20.35
CA ARG A 127 -14.42 11.84 21.13
C ARG A 127 -15.56 10.94 20.66
N THR A 128 -15.23 9.99 19.80
CA THR A 128 -16.12 8.91 19.37
C THR A 128 -15.76 7.65 20.16
N SER A 129 -16.76 6.86 20.52
CA SER A 129 -16.50 5.55 21.11
C SER A 129 -15.98 4.59 20.04
N PHE A 130 -15.21 3.58 20.45
CA PHE A 130 -14.70 2.55 19.55
C PHE A 130 -15.82 1.91 18.70
N PHE A 131 -16.98 1.67 19.30
CA PHE A 131 -18.13 1.04 18.63
C PHE A 131 -18.86 1.97 17.65
N GLU A 132 -18.75 3.29 17.77
CA GLU A 132 -19.29 4.26 16.81
C GLU A 132 -18.35 4.46 15.61
N GLU A 133 -17.04 4.34 15.83
CA GLU A 133 -16.03 4.57 14.81
C GLU A 133 -15.96 3.40 13.80
N VAL A 134 -16.09 2.15 14.26
CA VAL A 134 -16.01 0.96 13.39
C VAL A 134 -17.05 0.98 12.25
N PRO A 135 -18.37 1.18 12.49
CA PRO A 135 -19.36 1.28 11.42
C PRO A 135 -19.09 2.44 10.46
N THR A 136 -18.56 3.55 10.96
CA THR A 136 -18.22 4.72 10.16
C THR A 136 -17.08 4.42 9.19
N ILE A 137 -16.04 3.74 9.67
CA ILE A 137 -14.92 3.25 8.86
C ILE A 137 -15.43 2.28 7.78
N LEU A 138 -16.22 1.28 8.16
CA LEU A 138 -16.74 0.29 7.21
C LEU A 138 -17.56 0.93 6.09
N ARG A 139 -18.38 1.95 6.40
CA ARG A 139 -19.14 2.68 5.39
C ARG A 139 -18.25 3.53 4.49
N ARG A 140 -17.27 4.23 5.07
CA ARG A 140 -16.39 5.16 4.34
C ARG A 140 -15.40 4.42 3.43
N PHE A 141 -14.87 3.29 3.87
CA PHE A 141 -13.89 2.47 3.17
C PHE A 141 -14.49 1.20 2.56
N LYS A 142 -15.81 1.17 2.32
CA LYS A 142 -16.54 0.00 1.83
C LYS A 142 -15.93 -0.63 0.57
N PHE A 143 -15.47 0.20 -0.37
CA PHE A 143 -14.84 -0.28 -1.61
C PHE A 143 -13.45 -0.86 -1.38
N THR A 144 -12.67 -0.25 -0.48
CA THR A 144 -11.37 -0.77 -0.06
C THR A 144 -11.53 -2.13 0.62
N PHE A 145 -12.48 -2.27 1.54
CA PHE A 145 -12.75 -3.54 2.20
C PHE A 145 -13.31 -4.59 1.26
N LEU A 146 -14.19 -4.22 0.32
CA LEU A 146 -14.68 -5.13 -0.71
C LEU A 146 -13.53 -5.66 -1.57
N PHE A 147 -12.63 -4.79 -2.03
CA PHE A 147 -11.44 -5.19 -2.76
C PHE A 147 -10.57 -6.16 -1.93
N CYS A 148 -10.28 -5.82 -0.68
CA CYS A 148 -9.48 -6.67 0.20
C CYS A 148 -10.11 -8.04 0.40
N PHE A 149 -11.42 -8.09 0.63
CA PHE A 149 -12.17 -9.34 0.81
C PHE A 149 -12.14 -10.19 -0.46
N LEU A 150 -12.42 -9.60 -1.63
CA LEU A 150 -12.39 -10.30 -2.91
C LEU A 150 -11.01 -10.86 -3.23
N MET A 151 -9.95 -10.08 -2.99
CA MET A 151 -8.58 -10.52 -3.24
C MET A 151 -8.14 -11.60 -2.26
N VAL A 152 -8.39 -11.47 -0.96
CA VAL A 152 -8.05 -12.51 0.03
C VAL A 152 -8.79 -13.80 -0.29
N PHE A 153 -10.10 -13.71 -0.52
CA PHE A 153 -10.90 -14.87 -0.86
C PHE A 153 -10.44 -15.50 -2.18
N GLY A 154 -10.20 -14.70 -3.21
CA GLY A 154 -9.67 -15.15 -4.50
C GLY A 154 -8.31 -15.83 -4.35
N MET A 155 -7.41 -15.28 -3.54
CA MET A 155 -6.10 -15.88 -3.25
C MET A 155 -6.22 -17.22 -2.53
N ILE A 156 -7.12 -17.35 -1.54
CA ILE A 156 -7.35 -18.61 -0.82
C ILE A 156 -7.93 -19.68 -1.76
N VAL A 157 -8.93 -19.32 -2.57
CA VAL A 157 -9.55 -20.24 -3.54
C VAL A 157 -8.52 -20.67 -4.59
N LEU A 158 -7.78 -19.73 -5.18
CA LEU A 158 -6.75 -20.02 -6.17
C LEU A 158 -5.54 -20.75 -5.58
N ALA A 159 -5.27 -20.65 -4.28
CA ALA A 159 -4.27 -21.50 -3.63
C ALA A 159 -4.72 -22.98 -3.49
N GLY A 160 -5.98 -23.29 -3.86
CA GLY A 160 -6.56 -24.62 -3.73
C GLY A 160 -7.03 -24.94 -2.31
N VAL A 161 -7.28 -23.93 -1.48
CA VAL A 161 -7.64 -24.09 -0.06
C VAL A 161 -9.16 -23.98 0.14
N GLY A 162 -9.72 -24.90 0.92
CA GLY A 162 -11.13 -24.89 1.29
C GLY A 162 -12.06 -25.53 0.24
N PRO A 163 -13.38 -25.53 0.47
CA PRO A 163 -14.33 -26.29 -0.35
C PRO A 163 -14.36 -25.80 -1.80
N LEU A 164 -14.25 -24.49 -2.03
CA LEU A 164 -14.16 -23.92 -3.38
C LEU A 164 -12.77 -24.09 -3.99
N GLY A 165 -11.71 -24.05 -3.18
CA GLY A 165 -10.34 -24.26 -3.65
C GLY A 165 -10.11 -25.69 -4.16
N HIS A 166 -10.74 -26.69 -3.55
CA HIS A 166 -10.70 -28.08 -4.04
C HIS A 166 -11.34 -28.27 -5.42
N LEU A 167 -12.17 -27.32 -5.89
CA LEU A 167 -12.75 -27.33 -7.23
C LEU A 167 -11.80 -26.70 -8.28
N VAL A 168 -10.73 -26.03 -7.85
CA VAL A 168 -9.76 -25.39 -8.76
C VAL A 168 -8.81 -26.45 -9.31
N PRO A 169 -8.76 -26.66 -10.65
CA PRO A 169 -7.81 -27.59 -11.28
C PRO A 169 -6.37 -27.29 -10.88
N HIS A 170 -5.54 -28.32 -10.75
CA HIS A 170 -4.17 -28.15 -10.25
C HIS A 170 -3.37 -27.11 -11.05
N ASP A 171 -3.53 -27.09 -12.37
CA ASP A 171 -2.83 -26.15 -13.27
C ASP A 171 -3.26 -24.69 -13.10
N TRP A 172 -4.42 -24.43 -12.49
CA TRP A 172 -4.94 -23.08 -12.24
C TRP A 172 -4.60 -22.57 -10.84
N GLN A 173 -4.00 -23.42 -10.01
CA GLN A 173 -3.68 -23.07 -8.64
C GLN A 173 -2.45 -22.16 -8.59
N ILE A 174 -2.58 -21.02 -7.90
CA ILE A 174 -1.48 -20.08 -7.69
C ILE A 174 -0.90 -20.33 -6.30
N LYS A 175 0.26 -21.00 -6.26
CA LYS A 175 0.97 -21.33 -5.00
C LYS A 175 2.33 -20.66 -4.88
N ASP A 176 2.78 -19.98 -5.93
CA ASP A 176 4.09 -19.35 -5.97
C ASP A 176 4.18 -18.16 -5.02
N PHE A 177 5.20 -18.21 -4.15
CA PHE A 177 5.45 -17.16 -3.17
C PHE A 177 5.66 -15.78 -3.81
N THR A 178 6.37 -15.73 -4.94
CA THR A 178 6.67 -14.48 -5.65
C THR A 178 5.43 -13.80 -6.24
N ALA A 179 4.38 -14.56 -6.56
CA ALA A 179 3.07 -14.01 -6.94
C ALA A 179 2.27 -13.57 -5.71
N ILE A 180 2.22 -14.43 -4.69
CA ILE A 180 1.38 -14.25 -3.50
C ILE A 180 1.85 -13.07 -2.64
N TRP A 181 3.15 -12.93 -2.41
CA TRP A 181 3.70 -11.99 -1.42
C TRP A 181 3.39 -10.52 -1.72
N PRO A 182 3.63 -9.99 -2.93
CA PRO A 182 3.31 -8.59 -3.23
C PRO A 182 1.81 -8.30 -3.10
N MET A 183 0.97 -9.24 -3.57
CA MET A 183 -0.48 -9.09 -3.50
C MET A 183 -0.99 -9.12 -2.05
N ALA A 184 -0.46 -10.03 -1.23
CA ALA A 184 -0.78 -10.11 0.18
C ALA A 184 -0.45 -8.80 0.91
N LEU A 185 0.70 -8.19 0.61
CA LEU A 185 1.09 -6.90 1.19
C LEU A 185 0.17 -5.76 0.75
N VAL A 186 -0.17 -5.68 -0.54
CA VAL A 186 -1.13 -4.69 -1.03
C VAL A 186 -2.46 -4.82 -0.29
N VAL A 187 -3.01 -6.03 -0.16
CA VAL A 187 -4.26 -6.22 0.58
C VAL A 187 -4.10 -5.87 2.06
N ALA A 188 -3.02 -6.32 2.70
CA ALA A 188 -2.77 -6.03 4.12
C ALA A 188 -2.70 -4.53 4.39
N PHE A 189 -1.97 -3.76 3.58
CA PHE A 189 -1.85 -2.32 3.81
C PHE A 189 -3.14 -1.55 3.49
N HIS A 190 -3.90 -1.93 2.46
CA HIS A 190 -5.21 -1.32 2.21
C HIS A 190 -6.22 -1.63 3.33
N PHE A 191 -6.14 -2.83 3.91
CA PHE A 191 -6.96 -3.21 5.05
C PHE A 191 -6.54 -2.46 6.32
N LEU A 192 -5.25 -2.39 6.61
CA LEU A 192 -4.72 -1.77 7.83
C LEU A 192 -4.82 -0.24 7.83
N LEU A 193 -4.77 0.40 6.66
CA LEU A 193 -4.80 1.87 6.55
C LEU A 193 -5.93 2.53 7.35
N PRO A 194 -7.22 2.20 7.14
CA PRO A 194 -8.32 2.83 7.86
C PRO A 194 -8.45 2.38 9.33
N LEU A 195 -7.79 1.28 9.73
CA LEU A 195 -7.86 0.71 11.08
C LEU A 195 -6.74 1.26 11.98
N VAL A 196 -5.49 1.15 11.52
CA VAL A 196 -4.30 1.49 12.30
C VAL A 196 -4.03 2.99 12.31
N LEU A 197 -4.42 3.71 11.26
CA LEU A 197 -4.20 5.16 11.19
C LEU A 197 -5.46 5.98 11.56
N ASN A 198 -6.46 5.37 12.19
CA ASN A 198 -7.61 6.09 12.75
C ASN A 198 -7.36 6.44 14.23
N PRO A 199 -7.23 7.73 14.59
CA PRO A 199 -7.03 8.15 15.98
C PRO A 199 -8.14 7.71 16.93
N GLY A 200 -9.40 7.68 16.47
CA GLY A 200 -10.55 7.27 17.30
C GLY A 200 -10.47 5.81 17.73
N LEU A 201 -9.94 4.93 16.88
CA LEU A 201 -9.69 3.52 17.24
C LEU A 201 -8.47 3.35 18.13
N MET A 202 -7.41 4.13 17.91
CA MET A 202 -6.17 4.04 18.68
C MET A 202 -6.32 4.48 20.14
N GLN A 203 -7.33 5.29 20.46
CA GLN A 203 -7.57 5.78 21.82
C GLN A 203 -8.21 4.74 22.74
N PHE A 204 -8.74 3.62 22.20
CA PHE A 204 -9.41 2.56 22.96
C PHE A 204 -10.40 3.08 24.02
N THR A 205 -11.14 4.14 23.67
CA THR A 205 -12.22 4.70 24.49
C THR A 205 -13.53 3.96 24.20
N PHE A 206 -14.11 3.37 25.24
CA PHE A 206 -15.32 2.55 25.18
C PHE A 206 -16.54 3.30 25.74
#